data_AF-A0A7X8AJ92-F1
#
_entry.id   AF-A0A7X8AJ92-F1
#
_cell.length_a   1.000
_cell.length_b   1.000
_cell.length_c   1.000
_cell.angle_alpha   90.00
_cell.angle_beta   90.00
_cell.angle_gamma   90.00
#
_symmetry.space_group_name_H-M   'P 1'
#
loop_
_entity.id
_entity.type
_entity.pdbx_description
1 polymer ?
#
loop_
_entity_poly.entity_id
_entity_poly.type
_entity_poly.pdbx_seq_one_letter_code
_entity_poly.pdbx_strand_id
1 'polypeptide(L)' 'MKSWRLLPLRVDEPFYSMAIDEAILRLKADGKSPNTLRFWRWRPSTV' A
#
# COMPACT_ATOMS: atom_id res chain seq x y z
N MET A 1 5.11 0.48 22.22
CA MET A 1 4.03 0.98 21.32
C MET A 1 4.22 0.36 19.94
N LYS A 2 3.15 -0.10 19.28
CA LYS A 2 3.23 -0.56 17.87
C LYS A 2 3.04 0.67 16.98
N SER A 3 4.07 1.10 16.27
CA SER A 3 3.96 2.21 15.31
C SER A 3 3.23 1.75 14.04
N TRP A 4 2.44 2.65 13.48
CA TRP A 4 1.82 2.48 12.17
C TRP A 4 2.55 3.35 11.15
N ARG A 5 2.71 2.84 9.93
CA ARG A 5 3.23 3.61 8.79
C ARG A 5 2.04 4.21 8.04
N LEU A 6 2.03 5.53 7.90
CA LEU A 6 1.11 6.23 7.02
C LEU A 6 1.78 6.47 5.67
N LEU A 7 1.14 6.01 4.60
CA LEU A 7 1.51 6.37 3.22
C LEU A 7 0.48 7.39 2.70
N PRO A 8 0.90 8.64 2.41
CA PRO A 8 0.03 9.67 1.87
C PRO A 8 -0.59 9.27 0.53
N LEU A 9 -1.61 10.02 0.10
CA LEU A 9 -2.31 9.80 -1.16
C LEU A 9 -1.33 9.77 -2.34
N ARG A 10 -1.37 8.68 -3.10
CA ARG A 10 -0.73 8.56 -4.42
C ARG A 10 -1.74 8.14 -5.47
N VAL A 11 -1.49 8.55 -6.70
CA VAL A 11 -2.29 8.17 -7.86
C VAL A 11 -1.36 7.48 -8.84
N ASP A 12 -1.54 6.18 -9.00
CA ASP A 12 -0.69 5.34 -9.83
C ASP A 12 -1.56 4.48 -10.78
N GLU A 13 -0.92 3.78 -11.73
CA GLU A 13 -1.60 2.81 -12.58
C GLU A 13 -2.15 1.62 -11.74
N PRO A 14 -3.23 0.97 -12.18
CA PRO A 14 -3.89 -0.08 -11.38
C PRO A 14 -2.97 -1.23 -10.99
N PHE A 15 -2.22 -1.76 -11.95
CA PHE A 15 -1.31 -2.88 -11.73
C PHE A 15 -0.18 -2.51 -10.75
N TYR A 16 0.31 -1.26 -10.80
CA TYR A 16 1.33 -0.78 -9.88
C TYR A 16 0.79 -0.63 -8.45
N SER A 17 -0.44 -0.11 -8.30
CA SER A 17 -1.09 -0.03 -6.99
C SER A 17 -1.30 -1.39 -6.35
N MET A 18 -1.66 -2.41 -7.13
CA MET A 18 -1.79 -3.80 -6.66
C MET A 18 -0.43 -4.40 -6.27
N ALA A 19 0.62 -4.16 -7.06
CA ALA A 19 1.97 -4.61 -6.72
C ALA A 19 2.46 -4.02 -5.39
N ILE A 20 2.16 -2.74 -5.12
CA ILE A 20 2.46 -2.11 -3.82
C ILE A 20 1.70 -2.79 -2.68
N ASP A 21 0.40 -3.03 -2.84
CA ASP A 21 -0.41 -3.63 -1.77
C ASP A 21 0.07 -5.06 -1.45
N GLU A 22 0.42 -5.85 -2.47
CA GLU A 22 1.00 -7.17 -2.28
C GLU A 22 2.37 -7.11 -1.57
N ALA A 23 3.24 -6.18 -1.97
CA ALA A 23 4.54 -6.00 -1.31
C ALA A 23 4.37 -5.63 0.17
N ILE A 24 3.43 -4.74 0.50
CA ILE A 24 3.11 -4.37 1.89
C ILE A 24 2.61 -5.59 2.67
N LEU A 25 1.70 -6.39 2.08
CA LEU A 25 1.15 -7.58 2.71
C LEU A 25 2.24 -8.62 3.00
N ARG A 26 3.08 -8.93 2.01
CA ARG A 26 4.19 -9.89 2.15
C ARG A 26 5.18 -9.43 3.23
N LEU A 27 5.60 -8.17 3.20
CA LEU A 27 6.49 -7.62 4.22
C LEU A 27 5.87 -7.63 5.62
N LYS A 28 4.55 -7.42 5.73
CA LYS A 28 3.85 -7.50 7.01
C LYS A 28 3.77 -8.93 7.53
N ALA A 29 3.49 -9.90 6.67
CA ALA A 29 3.47 -11.32 7.01
C ALA A 29 4.85 -11.81 7.50
N ASP A 30 5.91 -11.32 6.87
CA ASP A 30 7.31 -11.59 7.27
C ASP A 30 7.76 -10.84 8.54
N GLY A 31 6.92 -9.97 9.13
CA GLY A 31 7.31 -9.14 10.27
C GLY A 31 8.31 -8.01 9.94
N LYS A 32 8.59 -7.78 8.66
CA LYS A 32 9.56 -6.78 8.16
C LYS A 32 8.96 -5.38 7.99
N SER A 33 7.65 -5.22 8.21
CA SER A 33 6.95 -3.95 8.12
C SER A 33 6.00 -3.74 9.30
N PRO A 34 5.87 -2.50 9.81
CA PRO A 34 4.75 -2.13 10.67
C PRO A 34 3.41 -2.24 9.91
N ASN A 35 2.31 -2.19 10.66
CA ASN A 35 0.98 -2.02 10.07
C ASN A 35 0.96 -0.74 9.23
N THR A 36 0.37 -0.79 8.05
CA THR A 36 0.39 0.33 7.09
C THR A 36 -1.03 0.79 6.80
N LEU A 37 -1.28 2.09 6.94
CA LEU A 37 -2.45 2.77 6.39
C LEU A 37 -2.00 3.49 5.12
N ARG A 38 -2.62 3.19 3.98
CA ARG A 38 -2.26 3.75 2.69
C ARG A 38 -3.49 4.38 2.05
N PHE A 39 -3.34 5.61 1.55
CA PHE A 39 -4.33 6.23 0.68
C PHE A 39 -3.87 6.14 -0.77
N TRP A 40 -4.72 5.67 -1.67
CA TRP A 40 -4.39 5.59 -3.09
C TRP A 40 -5.62 5.70 -4.00
N ARG A 41 -5.39 6.10 -5.25
CA ARG A 41 -6.37 6.07 -6.35
C ARG A 41 -5.73 5.52 -7.61
N TRP A 42 -6.55 5.06 -8.54
CA TRP A 42 -6.10 4.63 -9.86
C TRP A 42 -6.19 5.74 -10.90
N ARG A 43 -5.25 5.72 -11.84
CA ARG A 43 -5.34 6.44 -13.12
C ARG A 43 -4.89 5.53 -14.27
N PRO A 44 -5.74 5.25 -15.28
CA PRO A 44 -7.15 5.62 -15.39
C PRO A 44 -8.00 5.03 -14.26
N SER A 45 -9.18 5.60 -14.01
CA SER A 45 -10.10 5.05 -13.02
C SER A 45 -10.51 3.65 -13.46
N THR A 46 -10.23 2.68 -12.60
CA THR A 46 -10.67 1.31 -12.74
C THR A 46 -11.96 1.21 -11.93
N VAL A 47 -13.08 1.51 -12.58
CA VAL A 47 -14.44 1.54 -12.00
C VAL A 47 -14.91 0.15 -11.57
#